data_AF-A0A2V5MKG5-F1
#
_entry.id   AF-A0A2V5MKG5-F1
#
_cell.length_a   1.000
_cell.length_b   1.000
_cell.length_c   1.000
_cell.angle_alpha   90.00
_cell.angle_beta   90.00
_cell.angle_gamma   90.00
#
_symmetry.space_group_name_H-M   'P 1'
#
loop_
_entity.id
_entity.type
_entity.pdbx_description
1 polymer ?
#
loop_
_entity_poly.entity_id
_entity_poly.type
_entity_poly.pdbx_seq_one_letter_code
_entity_poly.pdbx_strand_id
1 'polypeptide(L)' 'MTRPILIAAGFLVLTAGVVTAAEDRRARVLSDRTEVQSIGHWIYNDLARGIEEATRTRKPMLVVFRCIP' A
#
# COMPACT_ATOMS: atom_id res chain seq x y z
N MET A 1 36.64 12.91 34.40
CA MET A 1 36.64 12.37 33.02
C MET A 1 35.50 11.39 32.72
N THR A 2 34.52 11.18 33.61
CA THR A 2 33.42 10.20 33.43
C THR A 2 32.12 10.79 32.86
N ARG A 3 31.90 12.10 33.02
CA ARG A 3 30.72 12.82 32.49
C ARG A 3 30.66 12.95 30.95
N PRO A 4 31.76 13.16 30.20
CA PRO A 4 31.67 13.25 28.73
C PRO A 4 31.43 11.88 28.07
N ILE A 5 31.79 10.78 28.74
CA ILE A 5 31.57 9.41 28.27
C ILE A 5 30.07 9.05 28.34
N LEU A 6 29.37 9.50 29.38
CA LEU A 6 27.93 9.29 29.54
C LEU A 6 27.10 10.05 28.49
N ILE A 7 27.55 11.25 28.08
CA ILE A 7 26.88 12.05 27.04
C ILE A 7 27.12 11.44 25.64
N ALA A 8 28.34 10.96 25.37
CA ALA A 8 28.65 10.28 24.11
C ALA A 8 27.90 8.94 23.96
N ALA A 9 27.71 8.20 25.05
CA ALA A 9 26.94 6.95 25.06
C ALA A 9 25.44 7.17 24.82
N GLY A 10 24.86 8.27 25.33
CA GLY A 10 23.47 8.63 25.09
C GLY A 10 23.18 9.03 23.64
N PHE A 11 24.16 9.63 22.94
CA PHE A 11 24.00 10.04 21.55
C PHE A 11 24.10 8.88 20.55
N LEU A 12 24.82 7.81 20.91
CA LEU A 12 24.99 6.62 20.06
C LEU A 12 23.72 5.75 19.96
N VAL A 13 22.78 5.87 20.91
CA VAL A 13 21.52 5.11 20.89
C VAL A 13 20.47 5.74 19.95
N LEU A 14 20.58 7.03 19.61
CA LEU A 14 19.63 7.70 18.71
C LEU A 14 19.88 7.46 17.21
N THR A 15 21.01 6.84 16.84
CA THR A 15 21.38 6.58 15.43
C THR A 15 21.20 5.13 15.00
N ALA A 16 20.58 4.29 15.84
CA ALA A 16 20.10 2.98 15.43
C ALA A 16 18.99 3.18 14.39
N GLY A 17 19.43 3.31 13.13
CA GLY A 17 18.60 3.67 12.00
C GLY A 17 17.36 2.80 11.92
N VAL A 18 16.23 3.45 11.73
CA VAL A 18 15.04 2.84 11.13
C VAL A 18 15.42 2.37 9.73
N VAL A 19 16.01 1.18 9.62
CA VAL A 19 16.04 0.44 8.37
C VAL A 19 14.59 0.06 8.11
N THR A 20 13.88 0.92 7.38
CA THR A 20 12.58 0.59 6.85
C THR A 20 12.80 -0.50 5.82
N ALA A 21 12.59 -1.75 6.22
CA ALA A 21 12.49 -2.84 5.25
C ALA A 21 11.40 -2.44 4.25
N ALA A 22 11.75 -2.41 2.96
CA ALA A 22 10.76 -2.16 1.92
C ALA A 22 9.64 -3.18 2.10
N GLU A 23 8.44 -2.70 2.40
CA GLU A 23 7.28 -3.55 2.61
C GLU A 23 7.10 -4.46 1.39
N ASP A 24 6.90 -5.75 1.65
CA ASP A 24 6.82 -6.76 0.61
C ASP A 24 5.75 -6.39 -0.43
N ARG A 25 6.12 -6.46 -1.71
CA ARG A 25 5.24 -6.07 -2.82
C ARG A 25 3.90 -6.80 -2.78
N ARG A 26 3.87 -8.06 -2.35
CA ARG A 26 2.62 -8.83 -2.24
C ARG A 26 1.73 -8.23 -1.16
N ALA A 27 2.29 -7.82 -0.03
CA ALA A 27 1.53 -7.17 1.04
C ALA A 27 0.88 -5.87 0.53
N ARG A 28 1.63 -5.04 -0.20
CA ARG A 28 1.11 -3.80 -0.82
C ARG A 28 -0.05 -4.07 -1.79
N VAL A 29 0.10 -5.07 -2.68
CA VAL A 29 -0.95 -5.46 -3.64
C VAL A 29 -2.20 -5.98 -2.94
N LEU A 30 -2.06 -6.75 -1.86
CA LEU A 30 -3.19 -7.27 -1.09
C LEU A 30 -3.91 -6.16 -0.31
N SER A 31 -3.15 -5.22 0.27
CA SER A 31 -3.70 -4.05 0.95
C SER A 31 -4.49 -3.17 -0.02
N ASP A 32 -3.90 -2.85 -1.18
CA ASP A 32 -4.53 -2.08 -2.25
C ASP A 32 -5.86 -2.71 -2.71
N ARG A 33 -5.86 -4.02 -2.94
CA ARG A 33 -7.08 -4.75 -3.30
C ARG A 33 -8.16 -4.57 -2.23
N THR A 34 -7.79 -4.74 -0.96
CA THR A 34 -8.72 -4.65 0.17
C THR A 34 -9.34 -3.26 0.26
N GLU A 35 -8.52 -2.22 0.14
CA GLU A 35 -8.97 -0.83 0.14
C GLU A 35 -9.93 -0.54 -1.04
N VAL A 36 -9.53 -0.90 -2.27
CA VAL A 36 -10.34 -0.66 -3.47
C VAL A 36 -11.69 -1.36 -3.41
N GLN A 37 -11.72 -2.60 -2.92
CA GLN A 37 -12.95 -3.35 -2.75
C GLN A 37 -13.85 -2.75 -1.67
N SER A 38 -13.27 -2.16 -0.61
CA SER A 38 -14.04 -1.53 0.47
C SER A 38 -14.85 -0.30 0.04
N ILE A 39 -14.41 0.40 -1.03
CA ILE A 39 -15.11 1.56 -1.60
C ILE A 39 -16.45 1.15 -2.25
N GLY A 40 -16.61 -0.13 -2.63
CA GLY A 40 -17.88 -0.71 -3.08
C GLY A 40 -18.30 -0.40 -4.52
N HIS A 41 -17.56 0.43 -5.24
CA HIS A 41 -17.86 0.78 -6.65
C HIS A 41 -16.98 0.05 -7.68
N TRP A 42 -15.96 -0.68 -7.23
CA TRP A 42 -14.96 -1.30 -8.10
C TRP A 42 -15.21 -2.80 -8.28
N ILE A 43 -15.23 -3.24 -9.54
CA ILE A 43 -15.14 -4.65 -9.90
C ILE A 43 -13.66 -4.98 -10.08
N TYR A 44 -13.05 -5.63 -9.08
CA TYR A 44 -11.61 -5.84 -9.02
C TYR A 44 -11.19 -7.09 -9.82
N ASN A 45 -10.34 -6.90 -10.83
CA ASN A 45 -9.74 -7.97 -11.63
C ASN A 45 -10.74 -8.98 -12.23
N ASP A 46 -11.94 -8.50 -12.60
CA ASP A 46 -12.99 -9.28 -13.24
C ASP A 46 -13.61 -8.48 -14.39
N LEU A 47 -12.95 -8.53 -15.54
CA LEU A 47 -13.37 -7.76 -16.72
C LEU A 47 -14.72 -8.25 -17.27
N ALA A 48 -14.99 -9.56 -17.22
CA ALA A 48 -16.23 -10.13 -17.73
C ALA A 48 -17.43 -9.57 -16.96
N ARG A 49 -17.39 -9.62 -15.62
CA ARG A 49 -18.42 -9.01 -14.77
C ARG A 49 -18.55 -7.50 -14.99
N GLY A 50 -17.43 -6.80 -15.22
CA GLY A 50 -17.45 -5.38 -15.57
C GLY A 50 -18.27 -5.08 -16.83
N ILE A 51 -18.05 -5.87 -17.89
CA ILE A 51 -18.78 -5.75 -19.16
C ILE A 51 -20.27 -6.07 -18.97
N GLU A 52 -20.60 -7.11 -18.21
CA GLU A 52 -21.98 -7.48 -17.89
C GLU A 52 -22.71 -6.36 -17.15
N GLU A 53 -22.07 -5.76 -16.13
CA GLU A 53 -22.67 -4.69 -15.33
C GLU A 53 -22.86 -3.39 -16.14
N ALA A 54 -21.88 -3.03 -16.97
CA ALA A 54 -21.98 -1.89 -17.88
C ALA A 54 -23.14 -2.05 -18.87
N THR A 55 -23.30 -3.26 -19.42
CA THR A 55 -24.41 -3.62 -20.31
C THR A 55 -25.76 -3.52 -19.58
N ARG A 56 -25.85 -4.14 -18.39
CA ARG A 56 -27.06 -4.17 -17.55
C ARG A 56 -27.53 -2.77 -17.16
N THR A 57 -26.60 -1.89 -16.82
CA THR A 57 -26.89 -0.53 -16.35
C THR A 57 -26.99 0.50 -17.48
N ARG A 58 -26.61 0.13 -18.71
CA ARG A 58 -26.46 1.03 -19.86
C ARG A 58 -25.56 2.23 -19.58
N LYS A 59 -24.47 2.01 -18.82
CA LYS A 59 -23.47 3.03 -18.49
C LYS A 59 -22.12 2.67 -19.13
N PRO A 60 -21.33 3.66 -19.55
CA PRO A 60 -19.96 3.41 -20.00
C PRO A 60 -19.11 2.84 -18.87
N MET A 61 -18.18 1.96 -19.21
CA MET A 61 -17.24 1.35 -18.27
C MET A 61 -15.89 2.07 -18.32
N LEU A 62 -15.33 2.41 -17.15
CA LEU A 62 -13.95 2.86 -17.00
C LEU A 62 -13.07 1.67 -16.59
N VAL A 63 -12.02 1.41 -17.36
CA VAL A 63 -11.01 0.39 -17.02
C VAL A 63 -9.75 1.09 -16.54
N VAL A 64 -9.24 0.70 -15.36
CA VAL A 64 -8.04 1.28 -14.76
C VAL A 64 -7.00 0.19 -14.53
N PHE A 65 -5.79 0.39 -15.06
CA PHE A 65 -4.62 -0.40 -14.71
C PHE A 65 -3.88 0.27 -13.56
N ARG A 66 -3.93 -0.33 -12.37
CA ARG A 66 -3.18 0.15 -11.20
C ARG A 66 -1.85 -0.56 -11.09
N CYS A 67 -0.77 0.22 -11.09
CA CYS A 67 0.56 -0.27 -10.73
C CYS A 67 0.80 0.00 -9.24
N ILE A 68 1.17 -1.05 -8.49
CA ILE A 68 1.52 -0.94 -7.08
C ILE A 68 3.04 -1.09 -6.97
N PRO A 69 3.77 -0.05 -6.51
CA PRO A 69 5.23 -0.07 -6.39
C PRO A 69 5.71 -1.00 -5.27
#